data_AF-A0A183DCZ1-F1
#
_entry.id   AF-A0A183DCZ1-F1
#
_cell.length_a   1.000
_cell.length_b   1.000
_cell.length_c   1.000
_cell.angle_alpha   90.00
_cell.angle_beta   90.00
_cell.angle_gamma   90.00
#
_symmetry.space_group_name_H-M   'P 1'
#
loop_
_entity.id
_entity.type
_entity.pdbx_description
1 polymer ?
#
loop_
_entity_poly.entity_id
_entity_poly.type
_entity_poly.pdbx_seq_one_letter_code
_entity_poly.pdbx_strand_id
1 'polypeptide(L)'
;LYSELIAVRLATDSCSLCNCAKRWQLAILANFGFLIVFGIRCNFGAAKNHMAHDYIDPWGKHHKREFNWTLTELGVMESSFFYGYLVTQIPAGFLAAKFAPNK
;
A
#
# COMPACT_ATOMS: atom_id res chain seq x y z
N LEU A 1 -10.83 16.05 5.33
CA LEU A 1 -10.31 16.20 6.70
C LEU A 1 -11.23 15.58 7.76
N TYR A 2 -12.50 16.00 7.87
CA TYR A 2 -13.46 15.37 8.81
C TYR A 2 -13.77 13.90 8.48
N SER A 3 -13.87 13.55 7.20
CA SER A 3 -14.16 12.17 6.75
C SER A 3 -13.04 11.17 7.06
N GLU A 4 -11.77 11.57 6.89
CA GLU A 4 -10.58 10.75 7.19
C GLU A 4 -10.38 10.58 8.70
N LEU A 5 -10.65 11.64 9.48
CA LEU A 5 -10.58 11.61 10.94
C LEU A 5 -11.65 10.67 11.52
N ILE A 6 -12.86 10.69 10.95
CA ILE A 6 -13.95 9.78 11.27
C ILE A 6 -13.56 8.35 10.88
N ALA A 7 -12.92 8.10 9.73
CA ALA A 7 -12.49 6.77 9.32
C ALA A 7 -11.42 6.16 10.25
N VAL A 8 -10.42 6.94 10.70
CA VAL A 8 -9.38 6.46 11.64
C VAL A 8 -9.95 6.24 13.05
N ARG A 9 -10.86 7.12 13.48
CA ARG A 9 -11.52 6.97 14.78
C ARG A 9 -12.53 5.84 14.77
N LEU A 10 -13.31 5.65 13.69
CA LEU A 10 -14.10 4.45 13.45
C LEU A 10 -13.22 3.21 13.37
N ALA A 11 -12.07 3.20 12.69
CA ALA A 11 -11.22 2.01 12.67
C ALA A 11 -10.74 1.59 14.08
N THR A 12 -10.57 2.57 14.99
CA THR A 12 -10.20 2.32 16.39
C THR A 12 -11.41 1.97 17.27
N ASP A 13 -12.58 2.54 16.99
CA ASP A 13 -13.81 2.38 17.81
C ASP A 13 -14.75 1.26 17.30
N SER A 14 -14.68 0.88 16.02
CA SER A 14 -15.50 -0.17 15.39
C SER A 14 -15.10 -1.58 15.83
N CYS A 15 -13.96 -1.74 16.51
CA CYS A 15 -13.63 -2.96 17.22
C CYS A 15 -13.86 -2.78 18.74
N SER A 16 -15.02 -2.24 19.11
CA SER A 16 -15.60 -2.32 20.46
C SER A 16 -16.34 -3.65 20.65
N LEU A 17 -15.76 -4.77 20.19
CA LEU A 17 -16.34 -6.11 20.32
C LEU A 17 -15.46 -7.05 21.18
N CYS A 18 -14.20 -6.70 21.47
CA CYS A 18 -13.43 -7.33 22.54
C CYS A 18 -12.73 -6.29 23.42
N ASN A 19 -12.75 -6.52 24.74
CA ASN A 19 -11.98 -5.81 25.76
C ASN A 19 -10.46 -6.07 25.65
N CYS A 20 -9.92 -6.12 24.44
CA CYS A 20 -8.50 -6.32 24.19
C CYS A 20 -7.79 -4.95 24.30
N ALA A 21 -6.64 -4.90 24.97
CA ALA A 21 -5.97 -3.61 25.22
C ALA A 21 -5.67 -2.88 23.89
N LYS A 22 -6.05 -1.59 23.81
CA LYS A 22 -5.95 -0.74 22.60
C LYS A 22 -4.58 -0.78 21.90
N ARG A 23 -3.52 -1.11 22.65
CA ARG A 23 -2.14 -1.29 22.13
C ARG A 23 -2.00 -2.48 21.17
N TRP A 24 -2.70 -3.59 21.41
CA TRP A 24 -2.66 -4.77 20.54
C TRP A 24 -3.38 -4.52 19.21
N GLN A 25 -4.47 -3.75 19.23
CA GLN A 25 -5.20 -3.37 18.02
C GLN A 25 -4.32 -2.54 17.07
N LEU A 26 -3.58 -1.56 17.60
CA LEU A 26 -2.64 -0.75 16.80
C LEU A 26 -1.51 -1.62 16.22
N ALA A 27 -0.97 -2.56 17.00
CA ALA A 27 0.08 -3.47 16.54
C ALA A 27 -0.41 -4.41 15.42
N ILE A 28 -1.64 -4.93 15.52
CA ILE A 28 -2.25 -5.79 14.51
C ILE A 28 -2.54 -4.98 13.23
N LEU A 29 -3.12 -3.77 13.36
CA LEU A 29 -3.41 -2.90 12.22
C LEU A 29 -2.12 -2.51 11.47
N ALA A 30 -1.05 -2.20 12.21
CA ALA A 30 0.26 -1.94 11.63
C ALA A 30 0.82 -3.17 10.90
N ASN A 31 0.75 -4.37 11.49
CA ASN A 31 1.22 -5.61 10.87
C ASN A 31 0.47 -5.92 9.56
N PHE A 32 -0.86 -5.78 9.54
CA PHE A 32 -1.65 -5.96 8.33
C PHE A 32 -1.33 -4.92 7.26
N GLY A 33 -1.13 -3.65 7.66
CA GLY A 33 -0.71 -2.59 6.73
C GLY A 33 0.63 -2.92 6.07
N PHE A 34 1.62 -3.35 6.84
CA PHE A 34 2.92 -3.80 6.33
C PHE A 34 2.79 -5.01 5.39
N LEU A 35 1.95 -5.99 5.74
CA LEU A 35 1.72 -7.19 4.94
C LEU A 35 1.10 -6.88 3.57
N ILE A 36 0.08 -6.00 3.54
CA ILE A 36 -0.59 -5.61 2.29
C ILE A 36 0.37 -4.86 1.37
N VAL A 37 1.14 -3.89 1.90
CA VAL A 37 2.11 -3.12 1.12
C VAL A 37 3.20 -4.03 0.55
N PHE A 38 3.72 -4.95 1.37
CA PHE A 38 4.72 -5.92 0.93
C PHE A 38 4.17 -6.83 -0.17
N GLY A 39 2.94 -7.32 -0.03
CA GLY A 39 2.27 -8.14 -1.04
C GLY A 39 2.11 -7.43 -2.39
N ILE A 40 1.66 -6.17 -2.38
CA ILE A 40 1.55 -5.36 -3.60
C ILE A 40 2.92 -5.18 -4.26
N ARG A 41 3.96 -4.88 -3.47
CA ARG A 41 5.30 -4.67 -4.02
C ARG A 41 5.84 -5.95 -4.67
N CYS A 42 5.72 -7.09 -3.99
CA CYS A 42 6.17 -8.37 -4.53
C CYS A 42 5.44 -8.73 -5.83
N ASN A 43 4.11 -8.59 -5.84
CA ASN A 43 3.30 -8.96 -7.01
C ASN A 43 3.54 -8.02 -8.20
N PHE A 44 3.69 -6.71 -7.95
CA PHE A 44 4.07 -5.73 -8.97
C PHE A 44 5.46 -6.03 -9.57
N GLY A 45 6.41 -6.45 -8.72
CA GLY A 45 7.75 -6.85 -9.15
C GLY A 45 7.78 -8.08 -10.06
N ALA A 46 6.88 -9.05 -9.85
CA ALA A 46 6.73 -10.22 -10.72
C ALA A 46 5.99 -9.85 -12.03
N ALA A 47 4.88 -9.10 -11.92
CA ALA A 47 4.08 -8.68 -13.04
C ALA A 47 4.88 -7.86 -14.06
N LYS A 48 5.70 -6.90 -13.61
CA LYS A 48 6.55 -6.11 -14.52
C LYS A 48 7.53 -6.97 -15.32
N ASN A 49 8.03 -8.05 -14.71
CA ASN A 49 9.02 -8.93 -15.34
C ASN A 49 8.35 -9.83 -16.40
N HIS A 50 7.13 -10.30 -16.10
CA HIS A 50 6.33 -11.11 -17.03
C HIS A 50 5.79 -10.27 -18.20
N MET A 51 5.48 -9.00 -17.97
CA MET A 51 4.94 -8.09 -18.99
C MET A 51 6.01 -7.46 -19.89
N ALA A 52 7.27 -7.38 -19.43
CA ALA A 52 8.35 -6.71 -20.15
C ALA A 52 9.14 -7.63 -21.10
N HIS A 53 9.11 -8.95 -20.88
CA HIS A 53 9.92 -9.90 -21.62
C HIS A 53 9.06 -10.81 -22.51
N ASP A 54 9.56 -11.09 -23.72
CA ASP A 54 8.99 -12.11 -24.58
C ASP A 54 9.30 -13.49 -23.96
N TYR A 55 8.29 -14.37 -23.85
CA TYR A 55 8.48 -15.72 -23.34
C TYR A 55 7.74 -16.75 -24.18
N ILE A 56 8.28 -17.96 -24.21
CA ILE A 56 7.69 -19.11 -24.91
C ILE A 56 7.05 -19.97 -23.84
N ASP A 57 5.77 -20.28 -24.01
CA ASP A 57 5.09 -21.20 -23.09
C ASP A 57 5.56 -22.65 -23.32
N PRO A 58 5.31 -23.57 -22.37
CA PRO A 58 5.63 -24.99 -22.53
C PRO A 58 4.97 -25.68 -23.74
N TRP A 59 3.97 -25.03 -24.35
CA TRP A 59 3.21 -25.54 -25.50
C TRP A 59 3.70 -24.96 -26.84
N GLY A 60 4.81 -24.21 -26.84
CA GLY A 60 5.47 -23.68 -28.04
C GLY A 60 4.86 -22.42 -28.63
N LYS A 61 3.92 -21.78 -27.94
CA LYS A 61 3.30 -20.52 -28.31
C LYS A 61 4.18 -19.35 -27.87
N HIS A 62 4.55 -18.53 -28.84
CA HIS A 62 5.26 -17.28 -28.59
C HIS A 62 4.30 -16.23 -28.01
N HIS A 63 4.51 -15.87 -26.74
CA HIS A 63 3.86 -14.72 -26.14
C HIS A 63 4.77 -13.52 -26.32
N LYS A 64 4.40 -12.66 -27.26
CA LYS A 64 5.05 -11.37 -27.48
C LYS A 64 4.65 -10.43 -26.34
N ARG A 65 5.57 -9.61 -25.86
CA ARG A 65 5.32 -8.57 -24.86
C ARG A 65 4.09 -7.76 -25.26
N GLU A 66 3.10 -7.75 -24.37
CA GLU A 66 1.83 -7.08 -24.63
C GLU A 66 1.95 -5.56 -24.47
N PHE A 67 2.98 -5.11 -23.75
CA PHE A 67 3.18 -3.73 -23.37
C PHE A 67 4.64 -3.32 -23.62
N ASN A 68 4.88 -2.34 -24.52
CA ASN A 68 6.21 -1.79 -24.81
C ASN A 68 6.63 -0.76 -23.74
N TRP A 69 6.55 -1.12 -22.46
CA TRP A 69 6.94 -0.22 -21.39
C TRP A 69 8.44 0.00 -21.41
N THR A 70 8.85 1.26 -21.53
CA THR A 70 10.25 1.65 -21.33
C THR A 70 10.61 1.53 -19.85
N LEU A 71 11.90 1.29 -19.54
CA LEU A 71 12.38 1.29 -18.15
C LEU A 71 12.02 2.59 -17.42
N THR A 72 11.94 3.70 -18.16
CA THR A 72 11.55 5.02 -17.64
C THR A 72 10.10 5.05 -17.19
N GLU A 73 9.15 4.55 -17.98
CA GLU A 73 7.73 4.51 -17.60
C GLU A 73 7.50 3.62 -16.37
N LEU A 74 8.21 2.50 -16.30
CA LEU A 74 8.15 1.60 -15.16
C LEU A 74 8.73 2.24 -13.89
N GLY A 75 9.84 2.98 -14.02
CA GLY A 75 10.41 3.76 -12.93
C GLY A 75 9.49 4.90 -12.46
N VAL A 76 8.76 5.53 -13.37
CA VAL A 76 7.75 6.54 -13.02
C VAL A 76 6.60 5.91 -12.22
N MET A 77 6.12 4.72 -12.61
CA MET A 77 5.13 4.01 -11.80
C MET A 77 5.65 3.62 -10.41
N GLU A 78 6.87 3.08 -10.31
CA GLU A 78 7.44 2.72 -8.99
C GLU A 78 7.67 3.95 -8.10
N SER A 79 8.09 5.08 -8.68
CA SER A 79 8.28 6.35 -7.95
C SER A 79 6.96 7.01 -7.54
N SER A 80 5.87 6.81 -8.28
CA SER A 80 4.55 7.36 -7.94
C SER A 80 4.05 6.92 -6.56
N PHE A 81 4.41 5.69 -6.14
CA PHE A 81 4.12 5.18 -4.80
C PHE A 81 4.78 6.02 -3.71
N PHE A 82 6.04 6.40 -3.90
CA PHE A 82 6.77 7.25 -2.97
C PHE A 82 6.24 8.68 -2.95
N TYR A 83 5.88 9.23 -4.10
CA TYR A 83 5.20 10.52 -4.18
C TYR A 83 3.87 10.52 -3.43
N GLY A 84 3.06 9.47 -3.60
CA GLY A 84 1.81 9.29 -2.86
C GLY A 84 2.03 9.21 -1.34
N TYR A 85 3.06 8.48 -0.91
CA TYR A 85 3.43 8.40 0.51
C TYR A 85 3.86 9.77 1.06
N LEU A 86 4.67 10.51 0.32
CA LEU A 86 5.16 11.83 0.73
C LEU A 86 4.01 12.84 0.86
N VAL A 87 3.07 12.84 -0.10
CA VAL A 87 1.88 13.71 -0.08
C VAL A 87 0.94 13.36 1.08
N THR A 88 0.78 12.09 1.41
CA THR A 88 -0.12 11.66 2.51
C THR A 88 0.50 11.84 3.90
N GLN A 89 1.84 11.83 4.02
CA GLN A 89 2.51 12.05 5.30
C GLN A 89 2.37 13.48 5.85
N ILE A 90 2.38 14.50 5.00
CA ILE A 90 2.23 15.92 5.42
C ILE A 90 0.91 16.15 6.19
N PRO A 91 -0.27 15.78 5.65
CA PRO A 91 -1.52 15.90 6.37
C PRO A 91 -1.62 14.93 7.56
N ALA A 92 -1.11 13.70 7.43
CA ALA A 92 -1.11 12.73 8.53
C ALA A 92 -0.29 13.22 9.74
N GLY A 93 0.87 13.84 9.51
CA GLY A 93 1.70 14.45 10.54
C GLY A 93 1.03 15.63 11.22
N PHE A 94 0.36 16.50 10.45
CA PHE A 94 -0.43 17.60 11.00
C PHE A 94 -1.63 17.09 11.85
N LEU A 95 -2.29 16.03 11.39
CA LEU A 95 -3.37 15.35 12.13
C LEU A 95 -2.85 14.69 13.42
N ALA A 96 -1.70 14.02 13.39
CA ALA A 96 -1.09 13.39 14.55
C ALA A 96 -0.65 14.42 15.61
N ALA A 97 -0.16 15.59 15.20
CA ALA A 97 0.19 16.67 16.12
C ALA A 97 -1.04 17.34 16.75
N LYS A 98 -2.14 17.46 16.00
CA LYS A 98 -3.40 18.06 16.49
C LYS A 98 -4.19 17.13 17.42
N PHE A 99 -4.09 15.82 17.23
CA PHE A 99 -4.70 14.80 18.08
C PHE A 99 -3.62 14.10 18.89
N ALA A 100 -3.14 14.76 19.95
CA ALA A 100 -2.18 14.16 20.88
C ALA A 100 -2.73 12.83 21.42
N PRO A 101 -1.93 11.74 21.46
CA PRO A 101 -2.34 10.43 21.97
C PRO A 101 -2.77 10.40 23.45
N ASN A 102 -2.63 11.51 24.16
CA ASN A 102 -2.86 11.60 25.61
C ASN A 102 -4.13 12.42 25.93
N LYS A 103 -5.29 11.81 25.72
CA LYS A 103 -6.47 11.91 26.60
C LYS A 103 -7.22 10.60 26.58
#